data_AF-A0AAD4BLP7-F1
#
_entry.id   AF-A0AAD4BLP7-F1
#
_cell.length_a   1.000
_cell.length_b   1.000
_cell.length_c   1.000
_cell.angle_alpha   90.00
_cell.angle_beta   90.00
_cell.angle_gamma   90.00
#
_symmetry.space_group_name_H-M   'P 1'
#
loop_
_entity.id
_entity.type
_entity.pdbx_description
1 polymer ?
#
loop_
_entity_poly.entity_id
_entity_poly.type
_entity_poly.pdbx_seq_one_letter_code
_entity_poly.pdbx_strand_id
1 'polypeptide(L)'
;MTVIHSTQGKPFTHTHIIDINLNESIFFKISQWVHRKSRPSYVAPAHGVCISLGCYRLPEFFEMLNSGSGNHDIEALISQSSCSWPNSNRLSLLVNDETRQTVITLSPPFFLTPDQCVDISSLMKPGNNTLEITQHGDMSEYMVVFHAHHPTRAQLAEFDVVKIADERWKRFLEVLSARAMPENMMGTAPAGAIGVF
;
A
#
# COMPACT_ATOMS: atom_id res chain seq x y z
N MET A 1 -11.97 -4.26 10.49
CA MET A 1 -10.61 -3.76 10.76
C MET A 1 -10.23 -4.31 12.12
N THR A 2 -8.95 -4.59 12.36
CA THR A 2 -8.46 -5.10 13.63
C THR A 2 -7.21 -4.33 14.02
N VAL A 3 -7.17 -3.78 15.22
CA VAL A 3 -5.98 -3.08 15.73
C VAL A 3 -4.96 -4.12 16.15
N ILE A 4 -3.78 -4.07 15.53
CA ILE A 4 -2.65 -4.95 15.86
C ILE A 4 -1.86 -4.34 17.02
N HIS A 5 -1.58 -3.04 16.92
CA HIS A 5 -0.78 -2.32 17.89
C HIS A 5 -1.11 -0.83 17.84
N SER A 6 -1.04 -0.16 18.98
CA SER A 6 -1.17 1.29 19.07
C SER A 6 -0.15 1.86 20.04
N THR A 7 0.47 2.97 19.68
CA THR A 7 1.40 3.69 20.55
C THR A 7 1.11 5.19 20.52
N GLN A 8 1.15 5.81 21.70
CA GLN A 8 1.07 7.26 21.84
C GLN A 8 2.46 7.87 21.72
N GLY A 9 2.56 8.98 20.98
CA GLY A 9 3.80 9.73 20.86
C GLY A 9 4.26 10.34 22.19
N LYS A 10 5.55 10.64 22.29
CA LYS A 10 6.19 11.20 23.48
C LYS A 10 6.48 12.70 23.32
N PRO A 11 6.68 13.45 24.43
CA PRO A 11 7.08 14.86 24.36
C PRO A 11 8.57 15.08 24.04
N PHE A 12 9.30 14.03 23.66
CA PHE A 12 10.74 14.04 23.40
C PHE A 12 11.10 13.01 22.32
N THR A 13 12.34 13.06 21.81
CA THR A 13 12.86 12.06 20.89
C THR A 13 12.80 10.67 21.50
N HIS A 14 12.14 9.74 20.82
CA HIS A 14 11.86 8.41 21.34
C HIS A 14 11.74 7.40 20.19
N THR A 15 12.06 6.14 20.48
CA THR A 15 11.89 5.04 19.53
C THR A 15 11.00 3.99 20.16
N HIS A 16 9.90 3.67 19.47
CA HIS A 16 9.02 2.56 19.82
C HIS A 16 9.44 1.33 19.03
N ILE A 17 9.78 0.24 19.72
CA ILE A 17 10.02 -1.07 19.10
C ILE A 17 8.72 -1.86 19.17
N ILE A 18 8.30 -2.39 18.03
CA ILE A 18 7.00 -3.02 17.85
C ILE A 18 7.21 -4.39 17.19
N ASP A 19 6.81 -5.44 17.89
CA ASP A 19 6.84 -6.80 17.37
C ASP A 19 5.45 -7.26 16.94
N ILE A 20 5.33 -7.69 15.70
CA ILE A 20 4.10 -8.21 15.10
C ILE A 20 4.35 -9.62 14.59
N ASN A 21 3.60 -10.58 15.14
CA ASN A 21 3.62 -11.96 14.65
C ASN A 21 2.49 -12.19 13.64
N LEU A 22 2.86 -12.53 12.41
CA LEU A 22 1.92 -12.85 11.34
C LEU A 22 1.95 -14.35 11.05
N ASN A 23 0.86 -15.04 11.33
CA ASN A 23 0.74 -16.44 10.93
C ASN A 23 0.67 -16.57 9.39
N GLU A 24 0.97 -17.76 8.88
CA GLU A 24 1.02 -18.03 7.44
C GLU A 24 -0.32 -17.75 6.73
N SER A 25 -1.45 -18.01 7.40
CA SER A 25 -2.78 -17.79 6.81
C SER A 25 -3.08 -16.31 6.58
N ILE A 26 -2.70 -15.43 7.52
CA ILE A 26 -2.85 -13.98 7.39
C ILE A 26 -1.86 -13.46 6.35
N PHE A 27 -0.60 -13.91 6.43
CA PHE A 27 0.43 -13.51 5.47
C PHE A 27 0.05 -13.90 4.03
N PHE A 28 -0.58 -15.05 3.82
CA PHE A 28 -1.09 -15.44 2.52
C PHE A 28 -2.09 -14.40 1.96
N LYS A 29 -3.04 -13.93 2.77
CA LYS A 29 -3.98 -12.87 2.36
C LYS A 29 -3.30 -11.51 2.14
N ILE A 30 -2.28 -11.19 2.93
CA ILE A 30 -1.44 -10.00 2.70
C ILE A 30 -0.73 -10.11 1.35
N SER A 31 -0.14 -11.27 1.04
CA SER A 31 0.56 -11.50 -0.21
C SER A 31 -0.37 -11.37 -1.43
N GLN A 32 -1.64 -11.76 -1.31
CA GLN A 32 -2.66 -11.55 -2.36
C GLN A 32 -2.88 -10.06 -2.60
N TRP A 33 -3.02 -9.26 -1.54
CA TRP A 33 -3.14 -7.81 -1.66
C TRP A 33 -1.89 -7.20 -2.30
N VAL A 34 -0.69 -7.55 -1.83
CA VAL A 34 0.58 -7.02 -2.37
C VAL A 34 0.74 -7.32 -3.86
N HIS A 35 0.40 -8.54 -4.30
CA HIS A 35 0.57 -8.98 -5.69
C HIS A 35 -0.65 -8.73 -6.60
N ARG A 36 -1.64 -7.96 -6.14
CA ARG A 36 -2.89 -7.69 -6.88
C ARG A 36 -2.68 -7.14 -8.31
N LYS A 37 -1.61 -6.36 -8.52
CA LYS A 37 -1.30 -5.76 -9.83
C LYS A 37 -0.61 -6.75 -10.78
N SER A 38 0.20 -7.67 -10.26
CA SER A 38 1.01 -8.60 -11.06
C SER A 38 0.32 -9.94 -11.31
N ARG A 39 -0.65 -10.33 -10.47
CA ARG A 39 -1.35 -11.64 -10.57
C ARG A 39 -2.88 -11.49 -10.49
N PRO A 40 -3.51 -10.79 -11.44
CA PRO A 40 -4.96 -10.50 -11.40
C PRO A 40 -5.87 -11.74 -11.50
N SER A 41 -5.33 -12.91 -11.91
CA SER A 41 -6.11 -14.13 -12.17
C SER A 41 -6.26 -15.08 -10.98
N TYR A 42 -5.55 -14.87 -9.87
CA TYR A 42 -5.47 -15.89 -8.81
C TYR A 42 -6.53 -15.75 -7.71
N VAL A 43 -6.84 -14.54 -7.22
CA VAL A 43 -7.90 -14.28 -6.21
C VAL A 43 -8.38 -12.83 -6.33
N ALA A 44 -9.68 -12.58 -6.12
CA ALA A 44 -10.24 -11.22 -6.14
C ALA A 44 -9.58 -10.36 -5.03
N PRO A 45 -9.08 -9.13 -5.35
CA PRO A 45 -8.39 -8.28 -4.39
C PRO A 45 -9.16 -8.05 -3.08
N ALA A 46 -10.50 -8.08 -3.13
CA ALA A 46 -11.38 -7.94 -1.98
C ALA A 46 -11.15 -8.97 -0.85
N HIS A 47 -10.52 -10.12 -1.14
CA HIS A 47 -10.21 -11.14 -0.14
C HIS A 47 -8.82 -10.98 0.49
N GLY A 48 -8.03 -10.01 0.01
CA GLY A 48 -6.73 -9.69 0.59
C GLY A 48 -6.84 -9.07 1.98
N VAL A 49 -5.70 -8.94 2.64
CA VAL A 49 -5.56 -8.19 3.90
C VAL A 49 -4.51 -7.11 3.70
N CYS A 50 -4.86 -5.88 4.05
CA CYS A 50 -3.95 -4.75 4.13
C CYS A 50 -3.42 -4.63 5.56
N ILE A 51 -2.13 -4.36 5.72
CA ILE A 51 -1.55 -3.83 6.95
C ILE A 51 -1.30 -2.35 6.73
N SER A 52 -2.08 -1.52 7.43
CA SER A 52 -2.01 -0.07 7.32
C SER A 52 -1.51 0.52 8.62
N LEU A 53 -0.71 1.57 8.48
CA LEU A 53 -0.26 2.42 9.56
C LEU A 53 -1.05 3.72 9.49
N GLY A 54 -1.76 4.04 10.57
CA GLY A 54 -2.49 5.29 10.72
C GLY A 54 -1.88 6.16 11.81
N CYS A 55 -2.05 7.48 11.67
CA CYS A 55 -1.71 8.46 12.70
C CYS A 55 -2.96 9.27 13.02
N TYR A 56 -3.26 9.49 14.29
CA TYR A 56 -4.47 10.14 14.75
C TYR A 56 -4.13 11.18 15.80
N ARG A 57 -4.85 12.31 15.80
CA ARG A 57 -4.72 13.32 16.85
C ARG A 57 -5.55 12.92 18.06
N LEU A 58 -4.91 12.84 19.21
CA LEU A 58 -5.55 12.47 20.46
C LEU A 58 -6.65 13.43 20.90
N PRO A 59 -6.53 14.77 20.75
CA PRO A 59 -7.64 15.67 21.07
C PRO A 59 -8.93 15.32 20.32
N GLU A 60 -8.83 15.07 19.01
CA GLU A 60 -9.95 14.66 18.16
C GLU A 60 -10.51 13.28 18.60
N PHE A 61 -9.62 12.36 18.97
CA PHE A 61 -10.00 11.05 19.49
C PHE A 61 -10.77 11.13 20.80
N PHE A 62 -10.34 11.99 21.73
CA PHE A 62 -11.03 12.24 23.00
C PHE A 62 -12.36 12.96 22.82
N GLU A 63 -12.46 13.89 21.86
CA GLU A 63 -13.73 14.54 21.52
C GLU A 63 -14.79 13.52 21.04
N MET A 64 -14.40 12.56 20.21
CA MET A 64 -15.29 11.48 19.78
C MET A 64 -15.72 10.57 20.93
N LEU A 65 -14.79 10.24 21.84
CA LEU A 65 -15.09 9.46 23.04
C LEU A 65 -16.10 10.16 23.96
N ASN A 66 -15.98 11.48 24.11
CA ASN A 66 -16.83 12.27 25.00
C ASN A 66 -18.20 12.60 24.39
N SER A 67 -18.30 12.64 23.06
CA SER A 67 -19.53 13.01 22.34
C SER A 67 -20.50 11.83 22.15
N GLY A 68 -20.04 10.59 22.33
CA GLY A 68 -20.85 9.39 22.13
C GLY A 68 -21.40 8.82 23.43
N SER A 69 -22.65 8.36 23.40
CA SER A 69 -23.39 7.80 24.55
C SER A 69 -23.17 6.29 24.76
N GLY A 70 -22.00 5.74 24.39
CA GLY A 70 -21.78 4.30 24.38
C GLY A 70 -20.37 3.86 24.77
N ASN A 71 -20.22 2.54 25.00
CA ASN A 71 -18.92 1.90 25.22
C ASN A 71 -18.20 1.82 23.86
N HIS A 72 -17.34 2.80 23.57
CA HIS A 72 -16.67 2.89 22.28
C HIS A 72 -15.44 1.99 22.24
N ASP A 73 -15.53 0.92 21.46
CA ASP A 73 -14.38 0.12 21.05
C ASP A 73 -13.41 0.99 20.22
N ILE A 74 -12.10 0.88 20.50
CA ILE A 74 -11.04 1.61 19.79
C ILE A 74 -11.12 1.34 18.29
N GLU A 75 -11.46 0.12 17.88
CA GLU A 75 -11.60 -0.23 16.47
C GLU A 75 -12.75 0.54 15.80
N ALA A 76 -13.85 0.75 16.52
CA ALA A 76 -14.99 1.51 16.01
C ALA A 76 -14.64 2.99 15.86
N LEU A 77 -13.88 3.56 16.79
CA LEU A 77 -13.41 4.95 16.72
C LEU A 77 -12.45 5.15 15.57
N ILE A 78 -11.44 4.28 15.44
CA ILE A 78 -10.47 4.36 14.35
C ILE A 78 -11.15 4.21 12.99
N SER A 79 -12.19 3.37 12.88
CA SER A 79 -12.95 3.21 11.63
C SER A 79 -13.75 4.45 11.24
N GLN A 80 -14.07 5.33 12.20
CA GLN A 80 -14.78 6.59 11.98
C GLN A 80 -13.83 7.78 11.86
N SER A 81 -12.57 7.61 12.26
CA SER A 81 -11.55 8.65 12.27
C SER A 81 -10.82 8.70 10.92
N SER A 82 -10.42 9.91 10.51
CA SER A 82 -9.49 10.07 9.39
C SER A 82 -8.05 10.11 9.91
N CYS A 83 -7.13 9.49 9.18
CA CYS A 83 -5.70 9.59 9.46
C CYS A 83 -5.25 11.07 9.33
N SER A 84 -4.52 11.57 10.34
CA SER A 84 -4.02 12.94 10.46
C SER A 84 -2.53 12.92 10.78
N TRP A 85 -1.71 13.09 9.73
CA TRP A 85 -0.25 13.04 9.85
C TRP A 85 0.34 14.41 10.13
N PRO A 86 1.32 14.51 11.05
CA PRO A 86 2.02 15.76 11.25
C PRO A 86 2.88 16.11 10.03
N ASN A 87 3.09 17.41 9.80
CA ASN A 87 3.93 17.92 8.72
C ASN A 87 5.26 18.46 9.26
N SER A 88 5.95 17.66 10.08
CA SER A 88 7.09 18.11 10.88
C SER A 88 8.43 17.48 10.54
N ASN A 89 8.47 16.45 9.68
CA ASN A 89 9.66 15.63 9.39
C ASN A 89 10.28 14.98 10.63
N ARG A 90 9.44 14.67 11.62
CA ARG A 90 9.85 14.14 12.93
C ARG A 90 9.51 12.68 13.14
N LEU A 91 8.77 12.03 12.24
CA LEU A 91 8.33 10.66 12.41
C LEU A 91 8.82 9.80 11.25
N SER A 92 9.44 8.66 11.57
CA SER A 92 9.87 7.66 10.60
C SER A 92 9.58 6.24 11.08
N LEU A 93 9.39 5.33 10.13
CA LEU A 93 9.29 3.90 10.33
C LEU A 93 10.56 3.24 9.80
N LEU A 94 11.16 2.41 10.64
CA LEU A 94 12.23 1.50 10.29
C LEU A 94 11.66 0.09 10.22
N VAL A 95 11.89 -0.58 9.10
CA VAL A 95 11.60 -2.00 8.93
C VAL A 95 12.92 -2.72 8.72
N ASN A 96 13.27 -3.59 9.66
CA ASN A 96 14.47 -4.41 9.60
C ASN A 96 14.12 -5.75 8.96
N ASP A 97 14.63 -5.98 7.75
CA ASP A 97 14.69 -7.31 7.15
C ASP A 97 16.11 -7.87 7.29
N GLU A 98 16.27 -9.19 7.22
CA GLU A 98 17.56 -9.89 7.39
C GLU A 98 18.63 -9.38 6.42
N THR A 99 18.20 -8.90 5.25
CA THR A 99 19.07 -8.46 4.17
C THR A 99 19.12 -6.95 3.99
N ARG A 100 18.13 -6.22 4.53
CA ARG A 100 17.93 -4.82 4.21
C ARG A 100 17.18 -4.07 5.31
N GLN A 101 17.66 -2.87 5.58
CA GLN A 101 16.95 -1.89 6.36
C GLN A 101 16.18 -0.95 5.44
N THR A 102 14.88 -0.76 5.70
CA THR A 102 14.03 0.17 4.95
C THR A 102 13.53 1.26 5.88
N VAL A 103 13.81 2.52 5.53
CA VAL A 103 13.35 3.70 6.28
C VAL A 103 12.24 4.38 5.48
N ILE A 104 11.13 4.69 6.13
CA ILE A 104 9.98 5.40 5.56
C ILE A 104 9.72 6.66 6.37
N THR A 105 9.68 7.81 5.71
CA THR A 105 9.23 9.07 6.33
C THR A 105 7.72 9.02 6.53
N LEU A 106 7.28 9.27 7.76
CA LEU A 106 5.86 9.24 8.15
C LEU A 106 5.27 10.63 8.40
N SER A 107 6.04 11.71 8.39
CA SER A 107 5.53 13.05 8.67
C SER A 107 6.11 14.10 7.73
N PRO A 108 5.45 14.50 6.63
CA PRO A 108 4.28 13.86 6.06
C PRO A 108 4.67 12.58 5.28
N PRO A 109 3.78 11.58 5.15
CA PRO A 109 4.02 10.45 4.27
C PRO A 109 4.00 10.86 2.79
N PHE A 110 4.83 10.22 1.97
CA PHE A 110 4.86 10.45 0.52
C PHE A 110 3.73 9.74 -0.23
N PHE A 111 3.33 8.56 0.25
CA PHE A 111 2.32 7.72 -0.38
C PHE A 111 1.28 7.35 0.67
N LEU A 112 0.04 7.76 0.41
CA LEU A 112 -1.11 7.47 1.24
C LEU A 112 -2.11 6.63 0.45
N THR A 113 -2.81 5.77 1.15
CA THR A 113 -4.02 5.13 0.64
C THR A 113 -5.14 6.18 0.50
N PRO A 114 -6.23 5.87 -0.21
CA PRO A 114 -7.42 6.74 -0.22
C PRO A 114 -7.96 7.06 1.18
N ASP A 115 -7.71 6.18 2.15
CA ASP A 115 -8.10 6.35 3.56
C ASP A 115 -7.12 7.23 4.36
N GLN A 116 -6.16 7.89 3.69
CA GLN A 116 -5.12 8.75 4.28
C GLN A 116 -4.13 8.05 5.20
N CYS A 117 -4.02 6.73 5.14
CA CYS A 117 -3.09 5.95 5.95
C CYS A 117 -1.96 5.38 5.08
N VAL A 118 -0.87 4.89 5.68
CA VAL A 118 0.28 4.34 4.96
C VAL A 118 0.11 2.82 4.83
N ASP A 119 0.05 2.29 3.61
CA ASP A 119 0.05 0.84 3.36
C ASP A 119 1.47 0.29 3.51
N ILE A 120 1.68 -0.55 4.53
CA ILE A 120 2.97 -1.21 4.80
C ILE A 120 2.93 -2.71 4.49
N SER A 121 1.88 -3.19 3.83
CA SER A 121 1.66 -4.62 3.54
C SER A 121 2.84 -5.27 2.83
N SER A 122 3.51 -4.56 1.92
CA SER A 122 4.66 -5.05 1.15
C SER A 122 5.94 -5.22 1.97
N LEU A 123 5.98 -4.69 3.18
CA LEU A 123 7.14 -4.74 4.09
C LEU A 123 7.01 -5.87 5.11
N MET A 124 5.84 -6.51 5.18
CA MET A 124 5.56 -7.58 6.12
C MET A 124 6.12 -8.91 5.61
N LYS A 125 6.56 -9.76 6.53
CA LYS A 125 7.01 -11.14 6.28
C LYS A 125 6.22 -12.14 7.14
N PRO A 126 6.15 -13.43 6.76
CA PRO A 126 5.57 -14.44 7.63
C PRO A 126 6.39 -14.57 8.92
N GLY A 127 5.73 -14.85 10.04
CA GLY A 127 6.36 -14.95 11.35
C GLY A 127 6.55 -13.61 12.03
N ASN A 128 7.69 -13.41 12.70
CA ASN A 128 7.94 -12.23 13.51
C ASN A 128 8.46 -11.05 12.66
N ASN A 129 7.82 -9.89 12.83
CA ASN A 129 8.18 -8.63 12.21
C ASN A 129 8.55 -7.64 13.32
N THR A 130 9.76 -7.10 13.29
CA THR A 130 10.17 -6.05 14.24
C THR A 130 10.24 -4.73 13.49
N LEU A 131 9.49 -3.75 13.99
CA LEU A 131 9.34 -2.42 13.41
C LEU A 131 9.78 -1.39 14.46
N GLU A 132 10.44 -0.33 14.02
CA GLU A 132 10.80 0.78 14.91
C GLU A 132 10.18 2.07 14.42
N ILE A 133 9.35 2.70 15.24
CA ILE A 133 8.90 4.07 14.99
C ILE A 133 9.82 5.01 15.75
N THR A 134 10.57 5.81 15.02
CA THR A 134 11.41 6.86 15.61
C THR A 134 10.69 8.20 15.47
N GLN A 135 10.55 8.88 16.60
CA GLN A 135 10.08 10.26 16.66
C GLN A 135 11.21 11.21 17.11
N HIS A 136 11.24 12.41 16.55
CA HIS A 136 12.21 13.46 16.87
C HIS A 136 11.48 14.69 17.45
N GLY A 137 11.48 14.87 18.77
CA GLY A 137 10.75 15.96 19.43
C GLY A 137 9.34 15.59 19.89
N ASP A 138 8.50 16.60 20.12
CA ASP A 138 7.17 16.42 20.70
C ASP A 138 6.14 15.88 19.69
N MET A 139 5.58 14.73 20.01
CA MET A 139 4.49 14.03 19.31
C MET A 139 3.40 13.60 20.29
N SER A 140 3.34 14.18 21.49
CA SER A 140 2.44 13.77 22.58
C SER A 140 0.95 13.90 22.25
N GLU A 141 0.60 14.74 21.28
CA GLU A 141 -0.76 14.89 20.74
C GLU A 141 -1.16 13.81 19.73
N TYR A 142 -0.24 12.92 19.32
CA TYR A 142 -0.49 11.95 18.27
C TYR A 142 -0.46 10.52 18.80
N MET A 143 -1.26 9.66 18.18
CA MET A 143 -1.24 8.22 18.35
C MET A 143 -1.02 7.56 17.00
N VAL A 144 -0.10 6.62 16.94
CA VAL A 144 0.16 5.79 15.76
C VAL A 144 -0.43 4.41 15.97
N VAL A 145 -1.15 3.91 14.98
CA VAL A 145 -1.89 2.63 15.06
C VAL A 145 -1.57 1.77 13.84
N PHE A 146 -1.14 0.54 14.10
CA PHE A 146 -1.07 -0.54 13.12
C PHE A 146 -2.39 -1.29 13.11
N HIS A 147 -3.03 -1.40 11.95
CA HIS A 147 -4.27 -2.16 11.83
C HIS A 147 -4.28 -3.06 10.58
N ALA A 148 -4.82 -4.26 10.76
CA ALA A 148 -5.14 -5.19 9.68
C ALA A 148 -6.58 -4.97 9.22
N HIS A 149 -6.81 -4.91 7.91
CA HIS A 149 -8.17 -4.79 7.38
C HIS A 149 -8.29 -5.41 6.00
N HIS A 150 -9.52 -5.73 5.59
CA HIS A 150 -9.77 -5.99 4.17
C HIS A 150 -9.69 -4.67 3.40
N PRO A 151 -9.31 -4.69 2.11
CA PRO A 151 -9.26 -3.50 1.28
C PRO A 151 -10.57 -2.71 1.36
N THR A 152 -10.45 -1.41 1.56
CA THR A 152 -11.61 -0.52 1.62
C THR A 152 -12.25 -0.39 0.24
N ARG A 153 -13.51 0.06 0.21
CA ARG A 153 -14.18 0.34 -1.08
C ARG A 153 -13.42 1.37 -1.92
N ALA A 154 -12.80 2.36 -1.26
CA ALA A 154 -12.00 3.38 -1.92
C ALA A 154 -10.70 2.79 -2.52
N GLN A 155 -10.00 1.93 -1.77
CA GLN A 155 -8.82 1.20 -2.26
C GLN A 155 -9.15 0.27 -3.44
N LEU A 156 -10.30 -0.41 -3.39
CA LEU A 156 -10.76 -1.26 -4.49
C LEU A 156 -11.14 -0.45 -5.73
N ALA A 157 -11.84 0.67 -5.56
CA ALA A 157 -12.19 1.56 -6.66
C ALA A 157 -10.94 2.14 -7.34
N GLU A 158 -9.93 2.58 -6.57
CA GLU A 158 -8.65 3.02 -7.11
C GLU A 158 -7.96 1.89 -7.90
N PHE A 159 -7.96 0.67 -7.37
CA PHE A 159 -7.41 -0.48 -8.06
C PHE A 159 -8.11 -0.74 -9.41
N ASP A 160 -9.45 -0.66 -9.46
CA ASP A 160 -10.22 -0.84 -10.69
C ASP A 160 -9.89 0.24 -11.73
N VAL A 161 -9.74 1.50 -11.32
CA VAL A 161 -9.32 2.60 -12.20
C VAL A 161 -7.96 2.33 -12.83
N VAL A 162 -6.97 1.92 -12.01
CA VAL A 162 -5.62 1.58 -12.49
C VAL A 162 -5.67 0.38 -13.44
N LYS A 163 -6.45 -0.65 -13.11
CA LYS A 163 -6.60 -1.84 -13.96
C LYS A 163 -7.15 -1.50 -15.35
N ILE A 164 -8.20 -0.67 -15.41
CA ILE A 164 -8.79 -0.21 -16.68
C ILE A 164 -7.76 0.58 -17.49
N ALA A 165 -6.99 1.46 -16.85
CA ALA A 165 -5.94 2.23 -17.51
C ALA A 165 -4.83 1.33 -18.08
N ASP A 166 -4.39 0.33 -17.32
CA ASP A 166 -3.39 -0.65 -17.76
C ASP A 166 -3.88 -1.49 -18.94
N GLU A 167 -5.14 -1.96 -18.92
CA GLU A 167 -5.73 -2.68 -20.05
C GLU A 167 -5.81 -1.80 -21.30
N ARG A 168 -6.16 -0.52 -21.13
CA ARG A 168 -6.18 0.44 -22.24
C ARG A 168 -4.78 0.66 -22.80
N TRP A 169 -3.77 0.78 -21.94
CA TRP A 169 -2.38 0.94 -22.34
C TRP A 169 -1.86 -0.28 -23.11
N LYS A 170 -2.14 -1.49 -22.61
CA LYS A 170 -1.78 -2.74 -23.31
C LYS A 170 -2.38 -2.83 -24.71
N ARG A 171 -3.68 -2.56 -24.85
CA ARG A 171 -4.34 -2.53 -26.17
C ARG A 171 -3.73 -1.50 -27.10
N PHE A 172 -3.37 -0.33 -26.58
CA PHE A 172 -2.69 0.70 -27.37
C PHE A 172 -1.32 0.21 -27.90
N LEU A 173 -0.52 -0.42 -27.04
CA LEU A 173 0.77 -1.01 -27.43
C LEU A 173 0.62 -2.13 -28.47
N GLU A 174 -0.40 -2.98 -28.32
CA GLU A 174 -0.72 -4.02 -29.31
C GLU A 174 -0.99 -3.42 -30.69
N VAL A 175 -1.80 -2.36 -30.77
CA VAL A 175 -2.09 -1.67 -32.04
C VAL A 175 -0.83 -1.06 -32.68
N LEU A 176 0.05 -0.44 -31.88
CA LEU A 176 1.32 0.10 -32.39
C LEU A 176 2.23 -1.02 -32.92
N SER A 177 2.34 -2.12 -32.19
CA SER A 177 3.18 -3.25 -32.58
C SER A 177 2.69 -3.93 -33.88
N ALA A 178 1.37 -4.03 -34.07
CA ALA A 178 0.78 -4.62 -35.28
C ALA A 178 0.99 -3.74 -36.53
N ARG A 179 1.11 -2.41 -36.37
CA ARG A 179 1.35 -1.48 -37.48
C ARG A 179 2.81 -1.36 -37.89
N ALA A 180 3.75 -1.76 -37.03
CA ALA A 180 5.18 -1.74 -37.33
C ALA A 180 5.65 -2.89 -38.25
N MET A 181 4.73 -3.75 -38.72
CA MET A 181 5.02 -4.86 -39.63
C MET A 181 4.33 -4.69 -41.00
N PRO A 182 4.86 -3.83 -41.88
CA PRO A 182 4.83 -4.15 -43.31
C PRO A 182 6.15 -3.81 -43.99
N GLU A 183 7.08 -4.76 -44.07
CA GLU A 183 8.16 -4.72 -45.08
C GLU A 183 8.77 -6.12 -45.28
N ASN A 184 7.98 -7.01 -45.86
CA ASN A 184 8.50 -8.11 -46.67
C ASN A 184 7.42 -8.57 -47.66
N MET A 185 6.89 -7.61 -48.43
CA MET A 185 6.35 -7.95 -49.73
C MET A 185 7.52 -8.18 -50.68
N MET A 186 7.89 -9.46 -50.77
CA MET A 186 8.40 -10.14 -51.96
C MET A 186 8.38 -9.27 -53.23
N GLY A 187 9.51 -8.63 -53.53
CA GLY A 187 9.87 -8.26 -54.89
C GLY A 187 10.50 -9.47 -55.56
N THR A 188 9.69 -10.37 -56.12
CA THR A 188 10.17 -11.39 -57.07
C THR A 188 10.73 -10.67 -58.29
N ALA A 189 12.04 -10.76 -58.49
CA ALA A 189 12.69 -10.31 -59.72
C ALA A 189 12.18 -11.14 -60.91
N PRO A 190 11.79 -10.53 -62.04
CA PRO A 190 11.42 -11.28 -63.23
C PRO A 190 12.68 -11.91 -63.83
N ALA A 191 12.62 -13.23 -64.07
CA ALA A 191 13.64 -13.97 -64.79
C ALA A 191 13.79 -13.38 -66.21
N GLY A 192 14.99 -12.84 -66.50
CA GLY A 192 15.36 -12.40 -67.83
C GLY A 192 15.38 -13.59 -68.79
N ALA A 193 14.55 -13.49 -69.84
CA ALA A 193 14.61 -14.36 -70.99
C ALA A 193 15.92 -14.11 -71.76
N ILE A 194 16.78 -15.12 -71.81
CA ILE A 194 17.93 -15.17 -72.72
C ILE A 194 17.39 -15.60 -74.08
N GLY A 195 17.22 -14.63 -74.98
CA GLY A 195 16.98 -14.84 -76.40
C GLY A 195 18.30 -14.98 -77.14
N VAL A 196 18.47 -16.12 -77.79
CA VAL A 196 19.51 -16.41 -78.78
C VAL A 196 19.26 -15.58 -80.04
N PHE A 197 20.29 -14.89 -80.56
CA PHE A 197 20.84 -14.97 -81.92
C PHE A 197 22.07 -14.07 -82.05
#